data_AF-A0A8H4EYG6-F1
#
_entry.id   AF-A0A8H4EYG6-F1
#
_cell.length_a   1.000
_cell.length_b   1.000
_cell.length_c   1.000
_cell.angle_alpha   90.00
_cell.angle_beta   90.00
_cell.angle_gamma   90.00
#
_symmetry.space_group_name_H-M   'P 1'
#
loop_
_entity.id
_entity.type
_entity.pdbx_description
1 polymer ?
#
loop_
_entity_poly.entity_id
_entity_poly.type
_entity_poly.pdbx_seq_one_letter_code
_entity_poly.pdbx_strand_id
1 'polypeptide(L)'
;MTLADGQTNSSSLFDIPDDLITLKQDNIYTTTARQFAAFHKRYLQFPLPNDMLFPWLHGVDGYSNQQNLFFGVRRSMVPKYRGLMVIHCQDSETTSRLIETVLPRQVLFMEPPHQYEFINSYNKDVSINLRNFQNQVSRFSTICDLVLYGTHAQHLATELAAAQRRLQQERLAQIEAVQKSAGKRAVVNANTLTYRTIVIEDEFSVFERDYPELVMYDSTGLLMQRRDFVELENMQMREMSKATEITRNIWVGNTQDAPVSTYDIGMSSSSSSSEFSHEEDVNPHQFSICIEAHDLADMPLPSTLTLARETLNDLKDGQMPSEMIHFDMYATGVPNEKSEFDAFYTRLYQLLLFMEDQAAHDRRILIHCSDGYTESSLLALTWIMYHCKLQLPEAYLYLQRIRSFFVYAADVPTLRRIEHMLFEDHDSIEPQPKRKKSTTTADASEAIKRLSVGGVHLNGRADSDSDDEQMETQASATPPPIRADHRQLLDDAYINTISNTDIDEKIPDNIYRQSQLSPTKEEERLFPWFYSPRFEGSFPSRILPFLYLGNLNHATNPAMLKALNITHIVSVGEKADLDSSAFELLFLDNLYDDGIDSIQSRLSNVMDFVGRYFVENDNKRDGKK
;
A
#
# COMPACT_ATOMS: atom_id res chain seq x y z
N MET A 1 -25.89 15.41 -24.68
CA MET A 1 -27.04 15.87 -23.86
C MET A 1 -26.46 16.88 -22.89
N THR A 2 -26.80 18.16 -23.00
CA THR A 2 -26.11 19.27 -22.31
C THR A 2 -26.38 19.24 -20.82
N LEU A 3 -25.36 18.89 -20.02
CA LEU A 3 -25.31 19.22 -18.61
C LEU A 3 -25.12 20.74 -18.52
N ALA A 4 -26.10 21.44 -17.96
CA ALA A 4 -26.05 22.88 -17.81
C ALA A 4 -25.04 23.28 -16.73
N ASP A 5 -24.37 24.42 -16.94
CA ASP A 5 -23.45 25.02 -15.96
C ASP A 5 -24.14 25.25 -14.61
N GLY A 6 -23.92 24.32 -13.70
CA GLY A 6 -24.27 24.49 -12.30
C GLY A 6 -23.29 25.46 -11.64
N GLN A 7 -23.65 26.75 -11.58
CA GLN A 7 -23.05 27.66 -10.61
C GLN A 7 -23.31 27.11 -9.20
N THR A 8 -22.38 26.32 -8.67
CA THR A 8 -22.45 25.79 -7.32
C THR A 8 -22.30 26.94 -6.32
N ASN A 9 -23.43 27.43 -5.80
CA ASN A 9 -23.45 28.31 -4.63
C ASN A 9 -22.74 27.59 -3.47
N SER A 10 -21.50 27.96 -3.21
CA SER A 10 -20.64 27.38 -2.15
C SER A 10 -21.03 27.85 -0.74
N SER A 11 -22.34 28.05 -0.49
CA SER A 11 -22.84 28.81 0.67
C SER A 11 -23.99 28.16 1.45
N SER A 12 -24.48 26.98 1.05
CA SER A 12 -25.35 26.18 1.92
C SER A 12 -24.48 25.27 2.78
N LEU A 13 -24.59 25.39 4.10
CA LEU A 13 -24.11 24.36 5.01
C LEU A 13 -24.99 23.12 4.89
N PHE A 14 -24.47 21.95 5.29
CA PHE A 14 -25.34 20.81 5.57
C PHE A 14 -26.36 21.20 6.66
N ASP A 15 -27.58 20.71 6.53
CA ASP A 15 -28.57 20.77 7.59
C ASP A 15 -29.48 19.53 7.54
N ILE A 16 -29.99 19.14 8.71
CA ILE A 16 -30.91 18.01 8.86
C ILE A 16 -32.34 18.54 8.63
N PRO A 17 -33.11 17.98 7.69
CA PRO A 17 -34.52 18.36 7.49
C PRO A 17 -35.35 18.21 8.78
N ASP A 18 -36.19 19.22 9.08
CA ASP A 18 -36.99 19.28 10.31
C ASP A 18 -38.01 18.14 10.44
N ASP A 19 -38.37 17.45 9.35
CA ASP A 19 -39.24 16.26 9.36
C ASP A 19 -38.50 14.97 9.77
N LEU A 20 -37.17 14.99 9.81
CA LEU A 20 -36.34 13.86 10.22
C LEU A 20 -35.91 13.90 11.69
N ILE A 21 -36.18 15.00 12.42
CA ILE A 21 -35.84 15.14 13.84
C ILE A 21 -36.96 15.83 14.62
N THR A 22 -37.21 15.40 15.86
CA THR A 22 -38.26 15.99 16.73
C THR A 22 -37.64 16.64 17.95
N LEU A 23 -37.83 17.95 18.14
CA LEU A 23 -37.38 18.65 19.35
C LEU A 23 -38.12 18.12 20.58
N LYS A 24 -37.40 17.70 21.62
CA LYS A 24 -37.97 17.28 22.91
C LYS A 24 -37.80 18.35 23.99
N GLN A 25 -36.59 18.85 24.18
CA GLN A 25 -36.24 19.78 25.26
C GLN A 25 -34.96 20.53 24.93
N ASP A 26 -34.93 21.86 25.05
CA ASP A 26 -33.73 22.72 25.05
C ASP A 26 -32.54 22.19 24.22
N ASN A 27 -32.70 22.21 22.89
CA ASN A 27 -31.70 21.78 21.90
C ASN A 27 -31.36 20.26 21.87
N ILE A 28 -32.09 19.44 22.63
CA ILE A 28 -32.17 17.99 22.52
C ILE A 28 -33.35 17.59 21.64
N TYR A 29 -33.05 16.83 20.60
CA TYR A 29 -33.97 16.28 19.61
C TYR A 29 -33.96 14.74 19.70
N THR A 30 -34.92 14.10 19.04
CA THR A 30 -34.88 12.67 18.76
C THR A 30 -35.06 12.34 17.28
N THR A 31 -34.69 11.12 16.92
CA THR A 31 -34.85 10.54 15.59
C THR A 31 -35.19 9.05 15.71
N THR A 32 -35.92 8.51 14.74
CA THR A 32 -35.97 7.06 14.51
C THR A 32 -34.72 6.57 13.78
N ALA A 33 -34.44 5.27 13.82
CA ALA A 33 -33.40 4.61 13.03
C ALA A 33 -33.58 4.87 11.52
N ARG A 34 -34.82 4.87 11.03
CA ARG A 34 -35.17 5.20 9.64
C ARG A 34 -34.79 6.63 9.26
N GLN A 35 -35.15 7.60 10.10
CA GLN A 35 -34.83 9.01 9.87
C GLN A 35 -33.32 9.25 9.95
N PHE A 36 -32.63 8.60 10.90
CA PHE A 36 -31.17 8.64 11.01
C PHE A 36 -30.50 8.09 9.75
N ALA A 37 -30.86 6.89 9.29
CA ALA A 37 -30.29 6.30 8.08
C ALA A 37 -30.47 7.23 6.85
N ALA A 38 -31.62 7.90 6.75
CA ALA A 38 -31.90 8.86 5.69
C ALA A 38 -31.00 10.12 5.74
N PHE A 39 -30.88 10.80 6.90
CA PHE A 39 -30.02 12.00 6.97
C PHE A 39 -28.53 11.66 7.04
N HIS A 40 -28.14 10.52 7.59
CA HIS A 40 -26.76 10.03 7.61
C HIS A 40 -26.26 9.78 6.19
N LYS A 41 -27.03 9.07 5.37
CA LYS A 41 -26.75 8.87 3.94
C LYS A 41 -26.64 10.21 3.19
N ARG A 42 -27.51 11.18 3.50
CA ARG A 42 -27.46 12.52 2.91
C ARG A 42 -26.21 13.31 3.33
N TYR A 43 -25.74 13.14 4.57
CA TYR A 43 -24.50 13.75 5.06
C TYR A 43 -23.26 13.16 4.38
N LEU A 44 -23.18 11.83 4.24
CA LEU A 44 -22.09 11.17 3.50
C LEU A 44 -22.03 11.54 2.02
N GLN A 45 -23.15 12.01 1.44
CA GLN A 45 -23.23 12.52 0.07
C GLN A 45 -23.03 14.05 -0.01
N PHE A 46 -22.82 14.73 1.11
CA PHE A 46 -22.65 16.18 1.15
C PHE A 46 -21.17 16.56 0.97
N PRO A 47 -20.82 17.46 0.02
CA PRO A 47 -19.43 17.86 -0.21
C PRO A 47 -18.78 18.52 1.01
N LEU A 48 -17.56 18.09 1.34
CA LEU A 48 -16.75 18.74 2.38
C LEU A 48 -16.24 20.12 1.93
N PRO A 49 -16.06 21.08 2.84
CA PRO A 49 -15.43 22.37 2.56
C PRO A 49 -13.91 22.21 2.39
N ASN A 50 -13.35 22.79 1.32
CA ASN A 50 -11.99 22.49 0.88
C ASN A 50 -10.87 23.11 1.74
N ASP A 51 -11.09 24.32 2.27
CA ASP A 51 -10.05 25.19 2.86
C ASP A 51 -10.27 25.48 4.35
N MET A 52 -11.49 25.28 4.84
CA MET A 52 -11.92 25.77 6.14
C MET A 52 -11.57 24.85 7.32
N LEU A 53 -11.51 23.53 7.11
CA LEU A 53 -11.37 22.56 8.20
C LEU A 53 -9.93 22.15 8.49
N PHE A 54 -9.08 22.00 7.47
CA PHE A 54 -7.78 21.33 7.62
C PHE A 54 -6.84 22.00 8.64
N PRO A 55 -6.49 23.31 8.53
CA PRO A 55 -5.61 23.94 9.54
C PRO A 55 -6.16 23.84 10.96
N TRP A 56 -7.47 24.00 11.12
CA TRP A 56 -8.10 23.98 12.43
C TRP A 56 -8.17 22.57 13.03
N LEU A 57 -8.46 21.53 12.24
CA LEU A 57 -8.41 20.14 12.70
C LEU A 57 -6.99 19.70 13.07
N HIS A 58 -5.96 20.27 12.43
CA HIS A 58 -4.55 19.95 12.67
C HIS A 58 -3.91 20.73 13.84
N GLY A 59 -4.66 21.59 14.53
CA GLY A 59 -4.22 22.25 15.77
C GLY A 59 -4.24 23.77 15.72
N VAL A 60 -4.32 24.40 14.54
CA VAL A 60 -4.14 25.86 14.41
C VAL A 60 -5.23 26.65 15.12
N ASP A 61 -4.84 27.34 16.19
CA ASP A 61 -5.73 28.07 17.11
C ASP A 61 -5.50 29.60 17.09
N GLY A 62 -4.51 30.07 16.33
CA GLY A 62 -4.18 31.48 16.19
C GLY A 62 -3.09 31.99 17.14
N TYR A 63 -2.63 31.20 18.12
CA TYR A 63 -1.61 31.65 19.08
C TYR A 63 -0.17 31.44 18.61
N SER A 64 0.10 30.40 17.80
CA SER A 64 1.44 30.14 17.23
C SER A 64 1.68 30.95 15.95
N ASN A 65 2.59 31.93 15.99
CA ASN A 65 3.00 32.68 14.80
C ASN A 65 3.62 31.78 13.72
N GLN A 66 4.28 30.68 14.08
CA GLN A 66 4.90 29.75 13.14
C GLN A 66 3.84 28.92 12.40
N GLN A 67 2.90 28.31 13.12
CA GLN A 67 1.77 27.61 12.50
C GLN A 67 0.90 28.57 11.67
N ASN A 68 0.59 29.75 12.20
CA ASN A 68 -0.19 30.77 11.49
C ASN A 68 0.45 31.19 10.17
N LEU A 69 1.78 31.35 10.14
CA LEU A 69 2.51 31.70 8.92
C LEU A 69 2.51 30.53 7.92
N PHE A 70 2.77 29.31 8.39
CA PHE A 70 2.76 28.10 7.57
C PHE A 70 1.40 27.90 6.89
N PHE A 71 0.32 27.79 7.66
CA PHE A 71 -1.04 27.55 7.15
C PHE A 71 -1.72 28.78 6.53
N GLY A 72 -1.02 29.91 6.35
CA GLY A 72 -1.60 31.17 5.86
C GLY A 72 -2.67 31.80 6.79
N VAL A 73 -2.86 31.28 8.00
CA VAL A 73 -3.91 31.67 8.94
C VAL A 73 -3.56 33.01 9.60
N ARG A 74 -4.05 34.11 8.99
CA ARG A 74 -3.95 35.47 9.57
C ARG A 74 -4.71 35.62 10.90
N ARG A 75 -5.72 34.78 11.12
CA ARG A 75 -6.52 34.70 12.34
C ARG A 75 -7.30 33.38 12.36
N SER A 76 -7.04 32.54 13.34
CA SER A 76 -7.90 31.38 13.57
C SER A 76 -9.20 31.83 14.24
N MET A 77 -10.31 31.32 13.73
CA MET A 77 -11.65 31.39 14.31
C MET A 77 -12.23 29.98 14.18
N VAL A 78 -13.13 29.57 15.07
CA VAL A 78 -13.80 28.26 14.93
C VAL A 78 -14.50 28.19 13.55
N PRO A 79 -14.19 27.18 12.70
CA PRO A 79 -14.80 26.99 11.38
C PRO A 79 -16.31 27.07 11.40
N LYS A 80 -16.92 27.81 10.46
CA LYS A 80 -18.37 27.86 10.26
C LYS A 80 -18.82 26.65 9.43
N TYR A 81 -18.83 25.49 10.08
CA TYR A 81 -19.24 24.20 9.52
C TYR A 81 -20.38 23.60 10.33
N ARG A 82 -21.19 22.70 9.75
CA ARG A 82 -22.08 21.81 10.52
C ARG A 82 -21.74 20.37 10.15
N GLY A 83 -20.94 19.73 10.98
CA GLY A 83 -20.67 18.31 10.88
C GLY A 83 -21.78 17.46 11.49
N LEU A 84 -21.64 16.16 11.31
CA LEU A 84 -22.44 15.12 11.97
C LEU A 84 -21.47 14.14 12.64
N MET A 85 -21.74 13.78 13.90
CA MET A 85 -20.93 12.81 14.64
C MET A 85 -21.83 11.87 15.43
N VAL A 86 -21.60 10.56 15.31
CA VAL A 86 -22.39 9.54 15.99
C VAL A 86 -21.60 9.00 17.19
N ILE A 87 -22.23 8.99 18.36
CA ILE A 87 -21.63 8.63 19.65
C ILE A 87 -22.32 7.37 20.18
N HIS A 88 -21.52 6.33 20.43
CA HIS A 88 -21.96 5.07 21.03
C HIS A 88 -21.97 5.19 22.56
N CYS A 89 -23.15 5.36 23.14
CA CYS A 89 -23.34 5.59 24.57
C CYS A 89 -23.66 4.29 25.32
N GLN A 90 -22.73 3.34 25.31
CA GLN A 90 -22.83 2.04 25.98
C GLN A 90 -21.49 1.64 26.59
N ASP A 91 -21.51 0.74 27.58
CA ASP A 91 -20.29 0.33 28.31
C ASP A 91 -19.39 -0.63 27.51
N SER A 92 -20.01 -1.38 26.58
CA SER A 92 -19.33 -2.32 25.69
C SER A 92 -19.02 -1.66 24.35
N GLU A 93 -17.76 -1.71 23.92
CA GLU A 93 -17.28 -1.13 22.66
C GLU A 93 -17.35 -2.10 21.48
N THR A 94 -17.60 -3.37 21.76
CA THR A 94 -17.56 -4.50 20.84
C THR A 94 -18.93 -5.18 20.66
N THR A 95 -20.01 -4.57 21.15
CA THR A 95 -21.39 -5.04 20.94
C THR A 95 -22.30 -3.86 20.63
N SER A 96 -23.38 -4.11 19.89
CA SER A 96 -24.41 -3.13 19.55
C SER A 96 -23.82 -1.83 18.99
N ARG A 97 -22.94 -1.90 17.98
CA ARG A 97 -22.18 -0.75 17.49
C ARG A 97 -22.48 -0.44 16.02
N LEU A 98 -22.79 0.82 15.72
CA LEU A 98 -22.92 1.31 14.34
C LEU A 98 -21.55 1.66 13.74
N ILE A 99 -21.44 1.64 12.41
CA ILE A 99 -20.26 2.12 11.70
C ILE A 99 -19.99 3.61 11.98
N GLU A 100 -18.72 4.01 11.87
CA GLU A 100 -18.30 5.44 11.96
C GLU A 100 -18.66 6.11 13.31
N THR A 101 -18.77 5.31 14.37
CA THR A 101 -19.09 5.75 15.73
C THR A 101 -17.87 5.99 16.60
N VAL A 102 -17.93 7.08 17.38
CA VAL A 102 -16.96 7.41 18.43
C VAL A 102 -17.54 7.16 19.82
N LEU A 103 -16.67 7.10 20.82
CA LEU A 103 -17.03 6.85 22.22
C LEU A 103 -17.10 8.17 23.01
N PRO A 104 -17.94 8.28 24.05
CA PRO A 104 -18.07 9.49 24.87
C PRO A 104 -16.72 10.03 25.37
N ARG A 105 -15.80 9.15 25.80
CA ARG A 105 -14.45 9.50 26.27
C ARG A 105 -13.48 10.04 25.21
N GLN A 106 -13.85 10.01 23.92
CA GLN A 106 -13.10 10.62 22.82
C GLN A 106 -13.60 12.04 22.51
N VAL A 107 -14.76 12.42 23.07
CA VAL A 107 -15.46 13.69 22.85
C VAL A 107 -15.44 14.55 24.11
N LEU A 108 -15.71 13.94 25.27
CA LEU A 108 -15.82 14.57 26.58
C LEU A 108 -14.83 14.00 27.59
N PHE A 109 -14.37 14.85 28.50
CA PHE A 109 -13.79 14.37 29.76
C PHE A 109 -14.87 13.68 30.59
N MET A 110 -14.64 12.41 30.93
CA MET A 110 -15.58 11.61 31.72
C MET A 110 -15.37 11.74 33.24
N GLU A 111 -14.29 12.39 33.67
CA GLU A 111 -13.85 12.47 35.07
C GLU A 111 -13.73 13.93 35.57
N PRO A 112 -13.91 14.19 36.88
CA PRO A 112 -13.64 15.50 37.48
C PRO A 112 -12.16 15.93 37.35
N PRO A 113 -11.85 17.24 37.35
CA PRO A 113 -12.77 18.37 37.58
C PRO A 113 -13.50 18.85 36.31
N HIS A 114 -13.09 18.41 35.12
CA HIS A 114 -13.60 18.88 33.82
C HIS A 114 -14.74 18.00 33.27
N GLN A 115 -15.46 17.29 34.14
CA GLN A 115 -16.45 16.30 33.72
C GLN A 115 -17.52 16.92 32.81
N TYR A 116 -17.76 16.26 31.67
CA TYR A 116 -18.63 16.73 30.59
C TYR A 116 -18.20 18.06 29.91
N GLU A 117 -16.92 18.43 29.98
CA GLU A 117 -16.31 19.38 29.04
C GLU A 117 -15.74 18.67 27.80
N PHE A 118 -15.75 19.35 26.64
CA PHE A 118 -15.16 18.81 25.41
C PHE A 118 -13.64 18.70 25.51
N ILE A 119 -13.05 17.63 24.93
CA ILE A 119 -11.59 17.40 24.89
C ILE A 119 -10.90 18.30 23.82
N ASN A 120 -11.17 19.60 23.85
CA ASN A 120 -10.55 20.60 22.98
C ASN A 120 -9.64 21.58 23.74
N SER A 121 -9.76 21.63 25.08
CA SER A 121 -9.34 22.78 25.89
C SER A 121 -7.84 22.92 26.19
N TYR A 122 -6.97 21.99 25.75
CA TYR A 122 -5.60 21.89 26.29
C TYR A 122 -4.45 21.67 25.30
N ASN A 123 -4.69 21.41 24.01
CA ASN A 123 -3.55 21.18 23.11
C ASN A 123 -2.86 22.49 22.72
N LYS A 124 -1.75 22.78 23.40
CA LYS A 124 -0.89 23.96 23.22
C LYS A 124 0.38 23.64 22.42
N ASP A 125 0.42 22.51 21.70
CA ASP A 125 1.58 22.19 20.88
C ASP A 125 1.75 23.25 19.78
N VAL A 126 2.93 23.87 19.77
CA VAL A 126 3.32 24.97 18.89
C VAL A 126 3.96 24.44 17.60
N SER A 127 4.32 23.16 17.55
CA SER A 127 4.93 22.49 16.40
C SER A 127 3.97 22.40 15.20
N ILE A 128 4.52 22.39 13.99
CA ILE A 128 3.73 22.21 12.77
C ILE A 128 3.58 20.69 12.55
N ASN A 129 2.36 20.18 12.65
CA ASN A 129 2.09 18.74 12.53
C ASN A 129 0.95 18.47 11.53
N LEU A 130 1.33 18.06 10.32
CA LEU A 130 0.40 17.68 9.24
C LEU A 130 -0.26 16.31 9.45
N ARG A 131 0.09 15.57 10.51
CA ARG A 131 -0.45 14.24 10.88
C ARG A 131 -1.05 14.22 12.28
N ASN A 132 -1.62 15.34 12.72
CA ASN A 132 -2.18 15.53 14.07
C ASN A 132 -3.54 14.85 14.29
N PHE A 133 -3.67 13.59 13.85
CA PHE A 133 -4.93 12.84 13.79
C PHE A 133 -5.59 12.64 15.16
N GLN A 134 -4.80 12.53 16.24
CA GLN A 134 -5.29 12.33 17.61
C GLN A 134 -6.22 13.46 18.09
N ASN A 135 -6.01 14.70 17.65
CA ASN A 135 -6.87 15.84 18.02
C ASN A 135 -8.13 15.95 17.15
N GLN A 136 -8.19 15.28 15.99
CA GLN A 136 -9.23 15.56 15.00
C GLN A 136 -10.63 15.21 15.51
N VAL A 137 -10.81 14.04 16.15
CA VAL A 137 -12.12 13.63 16.71
C VAL A 137 -12.61 14.65 17.73
N SER A 138 -11.77 15.00 18.70
CA SER A 138 -12.19 15.86 19.80
C SER A 138 -12.42 17.30 19.34
N ARG A 139 -11.59 17.84 18.43
CA ARG A 139 -11.86 19.13 17.77
C ARG A 139 -13.16 19.05 16.96
N PHE A 140 -13.28 18.13 16.02
CA PHE A 140 -14.42 18.02 15.11
C PHE A 140 -15.76 17.93 15.86
N SER A 141 -15.81 17.19 16.97
CA SER A 141 -17.01 17.10 17.82
C SER A 141 -17.59 18.46 18.25
N THR A 142 -16.75 19.48 18.42
CA THR A 142 -17.16 20.84 18.80
C THR A 142 -17.89 21.62 17.70
N ILE A 143 -17.87 21.10 16.47
CA ILE A 143 -18.53 21.66 15.29
C ILE A 143 -19.55 20.72 14.62
N CYS A 144 -20.04 19.73 15.37
CA CYS A 144 -21.00 18.74 14.89
C CYS A 144 -22.36 18.81 15.61
N ASP A 145 -23.43 18.52 14.85
CA ASP A 145 -24.63 17.93 15.43
C ASP A 145 -24.27 16.51 15.91
N LEU A 146 -24.64 16.19 17.15
CA LEU A 146 -24.24 14.94 17.81
C LEU A 146 -25.42 13.99 17.87
N VAL A 147 -25.27 12.79 17.31
CA VAL A 147 -26.27 11.71 17.36
C VAL A 147 -25.84 10.68 18.39
N LEU A 148 -26.71 10.34 19.35
CA LEU A 148 -26.43 9.42 20.44
C LEU A 148 -27.36 8.22 20.35
N TYR A 149 -26.83 7.03 20.65
CA TYR A 149 -27.60 5.79 20.79
C TYR A 149 -26.94 4.87 21.83
N GLY A 150 -27.67 3.87 22.32
CA GLY A 150 -27.23 2.98 23.40
C GLY A 150 -27.77 3.39 24.78
N THR A 151 -27.54 2.54 25.77
CA THR A 151 -28.22 2.58 27.09
C THR A 151 -28.05 3.90 27.86
N HIS A 152 -26.93 4.60 27.66
CA HIS A 152 -26.61 5.87 28.33
C HIS A 152 -26.92 7.11 27.50
N ALA A 153 -27.46 6.96 26.28
CA ALA A 153 -27.70 8.07 25.35
C ALA A 153 -28.60 9.17 25.93
N GLN A 154 -29.72 8.80 26.55
CA GLN A 154 -30.68 9.76 27.11
C GLN A 154 -30.09 10.58 28.29
N HIS A 155 -29.19 9.97 29.07
CA HIS A 155 -28.48 10.65 30.15
C HIS A 155 -27.43 11.62 29.58
N LEU A 156 -26.52 11.11 28.74
CA LEU A 156 -25.44 11.89 28.14
C LEU A 156 -25.94 13.01 27.22
N ALA A 157 -27.14 12.90 26.64
CA ALA A 157 -27.74 13.96 25.84
C ALA A 157 -27.92 15.28 26.62
N THR A 158 -28.26 15.20 27.91
CA THR A 158 -28.44 16.39 28.76
C THR A 158 -27.11 17.10 29.00
N GLU A 159 -26.07 16.32 29.30
CA GLU A 159 -24.72 16.83 29.55
C GLU A 159 -24.06 17.38 28.27
N LEU A 160 -24.22 16.69 27.14
CA LEU A 160 -23.73 17.15 25.84
C LEU A 160 -24.44 18.42 25.36
N ALA A 161 -25.76 18.54 25.54
CA ALA A 161 -26.48 19.78 25.24
C ALA A 161 -26.07 20.94 26.17
N ALA A 162 -25.70 20.66 27.44
CA ALA A 162 -25.10 21.66 28.32
C ALA A 162 -23.69 22.06 27.87
N ALA A 163 -22.85 21.10 27.46
CA ALA A 163 -21.50 21.33 26.95
C ALA A 163 -21.50 22.15 25.65
N GLN A 164 -22.36 21.81 24.67
CA GLN A 164 -22.54 22.57 23.43
C GLN A 164 -22.94 24.02 23.71
N ARG A 165 -23.84 24.26 24.68
CA ARG A 165 -24.26 25.62 25.07
C ARG A 165 -23.13 26.43 25.71
N ARG A 166 -22.34 25.83 26.62
CA ARG A 166 -21.14 26.49 27.19
C ARG A 166 -20.18 26.93 26.08
N LEU A 167 -19.85 26.00 25.18
CA LEU A 167 -18.91 26.26 24.09
C LEU A 167 -19.46 27.26 23.06
N GLN A 168 -20.78 27.30 22.83
CA GLN A 168 -21.41 28.33 22.02
C GLN A 168 -21.30 29.72 22.67
N GLN A 169 -21.51 29.84 23.99
CA GLN A 169 -21.39 31.11 24.72
C GLN A 169 -19.95 31.64 24.66
N GLU A 170 -18.96 30.79 24.88
CA GLU A 170 -17.53 31.12 24.75
C GLU A 170 -17.20 31.62 23.33
N ARG A 171 -17.67 30.90 22.30
CA ARG A 171 -17.49 31.26 20.89
C ARG A 171 -18.13 32.61 20.56
N LEU A 172 -19.34 32.88 21.04
CA LEU A 172 -20.02 34.16 20.83
C LEU A 172 -19.28 35.32 21.53
N ALA A 173 -18.77 35.11 22.74
CA ALA A 173 -17.94 36.09 23.45
C ALA A 173 -16.62 36.38 22.72
N GLN A 174 -15.95 35.34 22.18
CA GLN A 174 -14.77 35.48 21.34
C GLN A 174 -15.07 36.31 20.08
N ILE A 175 -16.19 36.03 19.40
CA ILE A 175 -16.65 36.77 18.22
C ILE A 175 -16.87 38.25 18.57
N GLU A 176 -17.54 38.55 19.68
CA GLU A 176 -17.76 39.94 20.11
C GLU A 176 -16.43 40.68 20.41
N ALA A 177 -15.49 40.01 21.09
CA ALA A 177 -14.16 40.57 21.37
C ALA A 177 -13.34 40.83 20.10
N VAL A 178 -13.38 39.94 19.11
CA VAL A 178 -12.74 40.10 17.81
C VAL A 178 -13.41 41.20 16.99
N GLN A 179 -14.74 41.31 17.04
CA GLN A 179 -15.48 42.40 16.37
C GLN A 179 -15.12 43.76 16.95
N LYS A 180 -14.94 43.86 18.28
CA LYS A 180 -14.53 45.10 18.96
C LYS A 180 -13.09 45.51 18.61
N SER A 181 -12.16 44.57 18.59
CA SER A 181 -10.73 44.85 18.36
C SER A 181 -10.34 45.02 16.89
N ALA A 182 -11.06 44.38 15.95
CA ALA A 182 -10.69 44.33 14.53
C ALA A 182 -11.83 44.66 13.55
N GLY A 183 -13.00 45.05 14.05
CA GLY A 183 -14.13 45.50 13.25
C GLY A 183 -14.97 44.39 12.60
N LYS A 184 -16.12 44.77 12.05
CA LYS A 184 -17.15 43.84 11.53
C LYS A 184 -16.66 42.89 10.43
N ARG A 185 -15.71 43.32 9.59
CA ARG A 185 -15.15 42.47 8.51
C ARG A 185 -14.41 41.24 9.04
N ALA A 186 -13.84 41.32 10.25
CA ALA A 186 -13.10 40.21 10.85
C ALA A 186 -13.97 39.03 11.30
N VAL A 187 -15.28 39.23 11.41
CA VAL A 187 -16.23 38.23 11.94
C VAL A 187 -17.34 37.87 10.94
N VAL A 188 -17.23 38.31 9.68
CA VAL A 188 -18.26 38.11 8.65
C VAL A 188 -18.61 36.63 8.41
N ASN A 189 -17.60 35.76 8.50
CA ASN A 189 -17.74 34.31 8.37
C ASN A 189 -17.63 33.57 9.70
N ALA A 190 -17.73 34.27 10.84
CA ALA A 190 -17.60 33.64 12.14
C ALA A 190 -18.72 32.61 12.40
N ASN A 191 -18.37 31.55 13.12
CA ASN A 191 -19.32 30.50 13.45
C ASN A 191 -20.26 30.92 14.59
N THR A 192 -21.49 31.23 14.24
CA THR A 192 -22.60 31.51 15.18
C THR A 192 -23.61 30.38 15.26
N LEU A 193 -23.27 29.17 14.80
CA LEU A 193 -24.20 28.05 14.70
C LEU A 193 -24.55 27.48 16.08
N THR A 194 -25.82 27.13 16.26
CA THR A 194 -26.26 26.19 17.30
C THR A 194 -26.20 24.78 16.73
N TYR A 195 -25.46 23.89 17.38
CA TYR A 195 -25.44 22.47 17.07
C TYR A 195 -26.48 21.73 17.90
N ARG A 196 -27.00 20.64 17.35
CA ARG A 196 -28.05 19.84 17.97
C ARG A 196 -27.46 18.67 18.75
N THR A 197 -28.15 18.24 19.81
CA THR A 197 -27.99 16.91 20.39
C THR A 197 -29.20 16.08 19.98
N ILE A 198 -29.00 14.89 19.42
CA ILE A 198 -30.05 14.07 18.80
C ILE A 198 -29.97 12.66 19.37
N VAL A 199 -31.03 12.14 19.96
CA VAL A 199 -31.08 10.76 20.49
C VAL A 199 -31.85 9.85 19.54
N ILE A 200 -31.29 8.70 19.19
CA ILE A 200 -32.02 7.66 18.47
C ILE A 200 -32.98 6.97 19.45
N GLU A 201 -34.28 7.00 19.16
CA GLU A 201 -35.35 6.43 20.01
C GLU A 201 -35.57 4.93 19.80
N ASP A 202 -35.12 4.36 18.69
CA ASP A 202 -35.26 2.94 18.37
C ASP A 202 -34.20 2.07 19.06
N GLU A 203 -34.60 0.88 19.49
CA GLU A 203 -33.72 -0.17 19.99
C GLU A 203 -32.72 -0.62 18.91
N PHE A 204 -31.53 -1.07 19.33
CA PHE A 204 -30.46 -1.45 18.39
C PHE A 204 -30.88 -2.54 17.40
N SER A 205 -31.77 -3.45 17.80
CA SER A 205 -32.31 -4.52 16.95
C SER A 205 -33.11 -4.04 15.74
N VAL A 206 -33.52 -2.77 15.70
CA VAL A 206 -34.07 -2.15 14.48
C VAL A 206 -32.98 -1.97 13.41
N PHE A 207 -31.74 -1.64 13.79
CA PHE A 207 -30.62 -1.57 12.85
C PHE A 207 -30.21 -2.95 12.35
N GLU A 208 -30.09 -3.94 13.24
CA GLU A 208 -29.76 -5.33 12.86
C GLU A 208 -30.74 -5.91 11.83
N ARG A 209 -32.03 -5.56 11.95
CA ARG A 209 -33.10 -6.04 11.06
C ARG A 209 -33.26 -5.22 9.78
N ASP A 210 -33.29 -3.88 9.89
CA ASP A 210 -33.73 -2.99 8.81
C ASP A 210 -32.58 -2.23 8.12
N TYR A 211 -31.40 -2.12 8.75
CA TYR A 211 -30.22 -1.38 8.25
C TYR A 211 -28.88 -2.08 8.57
N PRO A 212 -28.70 -3.37 8.23
CA PRO A 212 -27.50 -4.13 8.58
C PRO A 212 -26.21 -3.53 7.99
N GLU A 213 -26.30 -2.74 6.92
CA GLU A 213 -25.17 -2.00 6.33
C GLU A 213 -24.61 -0.89 7.23
N LEU A 214 -25.35 -0.49 8.28
CA LEU A 214 -24.92 0.48 9.28
C LEU A 214 -24.36 -0.18 10.56
N VAL A 215 -24.42 -1.50 10.69
CA VAL A 215 -24.01 -2.23 11.91
C VAL A 215 -22.54 -2.66 11.78
N MET A 216 -21.66 -2.15 12.64
CA MET A 216 -20.28 -2.63 12.77
C MET A 216 -20.23 -3.92 13.59
N TYR A 217 -20.78 -3.90 14.80
CA TYR A 217 -20.92 -5.07 15.67
C TYR A 217 -22.40 -5.28 16.02
N ASP A 218 -22.88 -6.51 15.88
CA ASP A 218 -24.22 -6.89 16.32
C ASP A 218 -24.33 -6.88 17.87
N SER A 219 -25.53 -7.18 18.37
CA SER A 219 -25.81 -7.28 19.81
C SER A 219 -25.10 -8.44 20.53
N THR A 220 -24.60 -9.44 19.80
CA THR A 220 -23.78 -10.54 20.34
C THR A 220 -22.28 -10.22 20.38
N GLY A 221 -21.85 -9.26 19.57
CA GLY A 221 -20.46 -8.86 19.34
C GLY A 221 -19.81 -9.47 18.11
N LEU A 222 -20.61 -10.08 17.22
CA LEU A 222 -20.18 -10.48 15.89
C LEU A 222 -19.92 -9.24 15.03
N LEU A 223 -18.79 -9.24 14.33
CA LEU A 223 -18.40 -8.20 13.39
C LEU A 223 -19.20 -8.35 12.08
N MET A 224 -20.11 -7.41 11.82
CA MET A 224 -21.02 -7.42 10.67
C MET A 224 -20.51 -6.57 9.49
N GLN A 225 -19.89 -5.42 9.79
CA GLN A 225 -19.30 -4.53 8.80
C GLN A 225 -17.93 -4.03 9.29
N ARG A 226 -16.89 -4.29 8.51
CA ARG A 226 -15.54 -3.76 8.77
C ARG A 226 -15.12 -2.86 7.62
N ARG A 227 -14.91 -1.57 7.91
CA ARG A 227 -14.19 -0.64 7.03
C ARG A 227 -12.76 -0.50 7.50
N ASP A 228 -11.98 -1.56 7.32
CA ASP A 228 -10.55 -1.53 7.56
C ASP A 228 -9.84 -1.20 6.24
N PHE A 229 -9.25 -0.02 6.18
CA PHE A 229 -8.57 0.45 4.98
C PHE A 229 -7.32 -0.38 4.64
N VAL A 230 -6.66 -0.97 5.64
CA VAL A 230 -5.52 -1.87 5.42
C VAL A 230 -6.00 -3.20 4.84
N GLU A 231 -7.14 -3.72 5.32
CA GLU A 231 -7.74 -4.93 4.74
C GLU A 231 -8.25 -4.69 3.31
N LEU A 232 -8.89 -3.54 3.06
CA LEU A 232 -9.30 -3.11 1.72
C LEU A 232 -8.10 -2.93 0.77
N GLU A 233 -7.04 -2.28 1.22
CA GLU A 233 -5.78 -2.12 0.46
C GLU A 233 -5.18 -3.49 0.10
N ASN A 234 -5.05 -4.40 1.06
CA ASN A 234 -4.57 -5.76 0.82
C ASN A 234 -5.45 -6.50 -0.22
N MET A 235 -6.78 -6.40 -0.14
CA MET A 235 -7.67 -7.00 -1.14
C MET A 235 -7.49 -6.39 -2.54
N GLN A 236 -7.30 -5.08 -2.65
CA GLN A 236 -7.07 -4.40 -3.93
C GLN A 236 -5.69 -4.74 -4.51
N MET A 237 -4.64 -4.79 -3.68
CA MET A 237 -3.30 -5.22 -4.11
C MET A 237 -3.34 -6.63 -4.72
N ARG A 238 -4.01 -7.58 -4.05
CA ARG A 238 -4.20 -8.95 -4.54
C ARG A 238 -4.92 -9.00 -5.88
N GLU A 239 -6.01 -8.26 -6.05
CA GLU A 239 -6.76 -8.23 -7.32
C GLU A 239 -5.93 -7.58 -8.45
N MET A 240 -5.10 -6.57 -8.15
CA MET A 240 -4.18 -5.95 -9.11
C MET A 240 -3.03 -6.88 -9.56
N SER A 241 -2.59 -7.79 -8.69
CA SER A 241 -1.42 -8.65 -8.91
C SER A 241 -1.75 -10.13 -9.14
N LYS A 242 -3.03 -10.50 -9.20
CA LYS A 242 -3.51 -11.89 -9.35
C LYS A 242 -2.85 -12.69 -10.46
N ALA A 243 -2.99 -14.02 -10.37
CA ALA A 243 -2.43 -14.99 -11.30
C ALA A 243 -2.67 -14.60 -12.78
N THR A 244 -1.57 -14.34 -13.49
CA THR A 244 -1.57 -13.96 -14.90
C THR A 244 -0.52 -14.78 -15.64
N GLU A 245 -0.94 -15.47 -16.71
CA GLU A 245 -0.05 -16.22 -17.60
C GLU A 245 0.87 -15.27 -18.40
N ILE A 246 2.18 -15.38 -18.21
CA ILE A 246 3.18 -14.53 -18.90
C ILE A 246 3.76 -15.20 -20.16
N THR A 247 3.81 -16.52 -20.15
CA THR A 247 4.06 -17.40 -21.31
C THR A 247 3.27 -18.70 -21.08
N ARG A 248 3.04 -19.52 -22.11
CA ARG A 248 2.29 -20.78 -21.96
C ARG A 248 2.76 -21.59 -20.75
N ASN A 249 1.83 -21.95 -19.88
CA ASN A 249 1.99 -22.70 -18.63
C ASN A 249 2.85 -22.03 -17.53
N ILE A 250 3.31 -20.79 -17.70
CA ILE A 250 4.05 -20.03 -16.67
C ILE A 250 3.25 -18.79 -16.27
N TRP A 251 2.90 -18.75 -14.98
CA TRP A 251 2.06 -17.73 -14.38
C TRP A 251 2.84 -16.94 -13.34
N VAL A 252 2.50 -15.66 -13.18
CA VAL A 252 2.96 -14.83 -12.06
C VAL A 252 1.73 -14.40 -11.27
N GLY A 253 1.78 -14.45 -9.93
CA GLY A 253 0.68 -14.09 -9.04
C GLY A 253 1.17 -13.69 -7.64
N ASN A 254 0.26 -13.55 -6.69
CA ASN A 254 0.54 -13.34 -5.27
C ASN A 254 0.34 -14.64 -4.47
N THR A 255 0.76 -14.66 -3.20
CA THR A 255 0.64 -15.84 -2.31
C THR A 255 -0.81 -16.28 -2.06
N GLN A 256 -1.84 -15.49 -2.41
CA GLN A 256 -3.25 -15.94 -2.35
C GLN A 256 -3.73 -16.62 -3.64
N ASP A 257 -2.97 -16.55 -4.74
CA ASP A 257 -3.16 -17.41 -5.92
C ASP A 257 -2.57 -18.83 -5.71
N ALA A 258 -1.71 -19.01 -4.71
CA ALA A 258 -1.07 -20.28 -4.41
C ALA A 258 -2.05 -21.26 -3.71
N PRO A 259 -2.22 -22.50 -4.21
CA PRO A 259 -3.11 -23.48 -3.60
C PRO A 259 -2.71 -23.83 -2.17
N VAL A 260 -3.68 -23.80 -1.24
CA VAL A 260 -3.42 -24.10 0.17
C VAL A 260 -2.99 -25.56 0.35
N SER A 261 -1.83 -25.77 0.96
CA SER A 261 -1.37 -27.12 1.33
C SER A 261 -2.29 -27.74 2.39
N THR A 262 -2.63 -29.02 2.21
CA THR A 262 -3.53 -29.75 3.13
C THR A 262 -3.00 -29.86 4.56
N TYR A 263 -1.73 -29.54 4.81
CA TYR A 263 -1.11 -29.54 6.14
C TYR A 263 -1.31 -28.24 6.93
N ASP A 264 -1.43 -27.07 6.28
CA ASP A 264 -1.47 -25.76 6.98
C ASP A 264 -2.82 -25.46 7.66
N ILE A 265 -3.86 -26.19 7.25
CA ILE A 265 -5.19 -26.19 7.87
C ILE A 265 -5.10 -26.62 9.36
N GLY A 266 -4.08 -27.38 9.74
CA GLY A 266 -3.90 -27.89 11.10
C GLY A 266 -3.33 -26.91 12.14
N MET A 267 -2.76 -25.78 11.73
CA MET A 267 -1.97 -24.91 12.64
C MET A 267 -2.50 -23.48 12.80
N SER A 268 -3.43 -23.04 11.95
CA SER A 268 -3.87 -21.63 11.84
C SER A 268 -5.33 -21.36 12.26
N SER A 269 -6.06 -22.37 12.76
CA SER A 269 -7.49 -22.32 13.09
C SER A 269 -7.84 -21.53 14.36
N SER A 270 -7.18 -20.39 14.60
CA SER A 270 -7.45 -19.46 15.71
C SER A 270 -7.62 -18.00 15.24
N SER A 271 -7.86 -17.77 13.95
CA SER A 271 -8.36 -16.49 13.44
C SER A 271 -9.78 -16.66 12.89
N SER A 272 -10.73 -15.94 13.49
CA SER A 272 -12.16 -16.10 13.25
C SER A 272 -12.58 -15.52 11.90
N SER A 273 -12.81 -16.39 10.91
CA SER A 273 -13.47 -16.04 9.63
C SER A 273 -14.42 -17.17 9.19
N SER A 274 -15.33 -17.53 10.08
CA SER A 274 -16.40 -18.50 9.79
C SER A 274 -17.58 -17.79 9.12
N GLU A 275 -17.63 -17.79 7.77
CA GLU A 275 -18.85 -17.91 6.95
C GLU A 275 -18.55 -17.68 5.46
N PHE A 276 -18.10 -18.71 4.75
CA PHE A 276 -18.45 -18.94 3.33
C PHE A 276 -18.29 -20.44 3.01
N SER A 277 -19.38 -21.19 3.09
CA SER A 277 -19.41 -22.59 2.66
C SER A 277 -19.71 -22.69 1.16
N HIS A 278 -18.71 -22.36 0.34
CA HIS A 278 -18.62 -22.84 -1.02
C HIS A 278 -17.35 -23.69 -1.15
N GLU A 279 -17.46 -24.84 -1.81
CA GLU A 279 -16.31 -25.59 -2.32
C GLU A 279 -15.72 -24.81 -3.51
N GLU A 280 -15.08 -23.67 -3.21
CA GLU A 280 -14.27 -22.97 -4.19
C GLU A 280 -13.08 -23.87 -4.53
N ASP A 281 -12.81 -24.02 -5.84
CA ASP A 281 -11.71 -24.82 -6.33
C ASP A 281 -10.40 -24.23 -5.79
N VAL A 282 -9.78 -24.90 -4.81
CA VAL A 282 -8.57 -24.45 -4.09
C VAL A 282 -7.37 -24.35 -5.05
N ASN A 283 -7.49 -24.86 -6.27
CA ASN A 283 -6.49 -24.73 -7.33
C ASN A 283 -7.17 -24.55 -8.71
N PRO A 284 -7.85 -23.42 -8.96
CA PRO A 284 -8.70 -23.25 -10.14
C PRO A 284 -7.88 -23.17 -11.44
N HIS A 285 -6.60 -22.81 -11.30
CA HIS A 285 -5.62 -22.79 -12.37
C HIS A 285 -4.86 -24.11 -12.54
N GLN A 286 -5.09 -25.11 -11.69
CA GLN A 286 -4.42 -26.43 -11.74
C GLN A 286 -2.88 -26.31 -11.74
N PHE A 287 -2.33 -25.44 -10.88
CA PHE A 287 -0.90 -25.29 -10.64
C PHE A 287 -0.33 -26.56 -10.02
N SER A 288 0.59 -27.21 -10.74
CA SER A 288 1.31 -28.40 -10.26
C SER A 288 2.58 -28.05 -9.49
N ILE A 289 3.12 -26.84 -9.72
CA ILE A 289 4.34 -26.31 -9.11
C ILE A 289 4.07 -24.86 -8.69
N CYS A 290 4.44 -24.49 -7.46
CA CYS A 290 4.54 -23.09 -7.03
C CYS A 290 6.00 -22.75 -6.68
N ILE A 291 6.41 -21.53 -7.00
CA ILE A 291 7.73 -20.98 -6.72
C ILE A 291 7.53 -19.66 -5.96
N GLU A 292 7.77 -19.66 -4.65
CA GLU A 292 7.67 -18.46 -3.82
C GLU A 292 8.99 -17.68 -3.80
N ALA A 293 8.96 -16.41 -4.19
CA ALA A 293 10.09 -15.51 -4.18
C ALA A 293 10.07 -14.65 -2.90
N HIS A 294 11.11 -14.76 -2.07
CA HIS A 294 11.30 -13.92 -0.89
C HIS A 294 12.78 -13.82 -0.48
N ASP A 295 13.16 -12.79 0.28
CA ASP A 295 14.56 -12.50 0.62
C ASP A 295 15.19 -13.48 1.64
N LEU A 296 14.36 -14.28 2.32
CA LEU A 296 14.79 -15.31 3.27
C LEU A 296 14.89 -16.71 2.64
N ALA A 297 14.68 -16.83 1.33
CA ALA A 297 14.63 -18.11 0.63
C ALA A 297 16.02 -18.68 0.31
N ASP A 298 16.13 -20.01 0.40
CA ASP A 298 17.24 -20.75 -0.19
C ASP A 298 16.91 -21.17 -1.64
N MET A 299 17.84 -20.94 -2.58
CA MET A 299 17.67 -21.37 -3.96
C MET A 299 17.60 -22.92 -4.09
N PRO A 300 16.70 -23.48 -4.91
CA PRO A 300 16.47 -24.93 -4.95
C PRO A 300 17.74 -25.75 -5.21
N LEU A 301 17.86 -26.89 -4.54
CA LEU A 301 18.97 -27.81 -4.78
C LEU A 301 18.69 -28.62 -6.07
N PRO A 302 19.71 -28.94 -6.89
CA PRO A 302 19.51 -29.82 -8.05
C PRO A 302 18.92 -31.19 -7.69
N SER A 303 19.18 -31.71 -6.49
CA SER A 303 18.54 -32.93 -5.97
C SER A 303 17.03 -32.77 -5.77
N THR A 304 16.58 -31.61 -5.29
CA THR A 304 15.16 -31.30 -5.09
C THR A 304 14.44 -31.18 -6.43
N LEU A 305 15.05 -30.48 -7.41
CA LEU A 305 14.53 -30.40 -8.78
C LEU A 305 14.47 -31.78 -9.47
N THR A 306 15.42 -32.67 -9.18
CA THR A 306 15.42 -34.04 -9.71
C THR A 306 14.27 -34.86 -9.12
N LEU A 307 14.09 -34.85 -7.80
CA LEU A 307 13.00 -35.55 -7.12
C LEU A 307 11.61 -35.06 -7.58
N ALA A 308 11.44 -33.74 -7.73
CA ALA A 308 10.23 -33.15 -8.26
C ALA A 308 9.94 -33.62 -9.70
N ARG A 309 10.96 -33.68 -10.56
CA ARG A 309 10.84 -34.17 -11.93
C ARG A 309 10.45 -35.65 -11.99
N GLU A 310 11.07 -36.50 -11.17
CA GLU A 310 10.69 -37.92 -11.05
C GLU A 310 9.22 -38.05 -10.61
N THR A 311 8.81 -37.28 -9.60
CA THR A 311 7.43 -37.24 -9.09
C THR A 311 6.41 -36.82 -10.15
N LEU A 312 6.73 -35.83 -11.00
CA LEU A 312 5.84 -35.33 -12.06
C LEU A 312 5.79 -36.22 -13.30
N ASN A 313 6.86 -36.99 -13.57
CA ASN A 313 6.95 -37.93 -14.69
C ASN A 313 6.13 -39.21 -14.47
N ASP A 314 5.92 -39.63 -13.21
CA ASP A 314 5.09 -40.79 -12.86
C ASP A 314 3.57 -40.50 -13.00
N LEU A 315 3.19 -39.23 -13.17
CA LEU A 315 1.81 -38.80 -13.35
C LEU A 315 1.41 -38.81 -14.83
N LYS A 316 0.16 -39.20 -15.12
CA LYS A 316 -0.40 -39.13 -16.47
C LYS A 316 -0.61 -37.68 -16.93
N ASP A 317 -0.79 -37.50 -18.23
CA ASP A 317 -1.19 -36.23 -18.84
C ASP A 317 -2.45 -35.67 -18.15
N GLY A 318 -2.38 -34.41 -17.69
CA GLY A 318 -3.47 -33.74 -16.96
C GLY A 318 -3.75 -34.28 -15.54
N GLN A 319 -3.02 -35.27 -15.04
CA GLN A 319 -3.13 -35.72 -13.65
C GLN A 319 -2.33 -34.79 -12.73
N MET A 320 -2.98 -34.27 -11.69
CA MET A 320 -2.32 -33.47 -10.65
C MET A 320 -1.50 -34.34 -9.69
N PRO A 321 -0.39 -33.83 -9.12
CA PRO A 321 0.31 -34.49 -8.03
C PRO A 321 -0.57 -34.54 -6.77
N SER A 322 -0.32 -35.52 -5.89
CA SER A 322 -1.06 -35.66 -4.62
C SER A 322 -0.70 -34.58 -3.59
N GLU A 323 0.52 -34.05 -3.68
CA GLU A 323 1.01 -32.90 -2.91
C GLU A 323 1.56 -31.88 -3.92
N MET A 324 1.29 -30.60 -3.69
CA MET A 324 1.76 -29.53 -4.58
C MET A 324 3.27 -29.35 -4.41
N ILE A 325 4.01 -29.25 -5.52
CA ILE A 325 5.47 -29.07 -5.47
C ILE A 325 5.75 -27.59 -5.20
N HIS A 326 6.25 -27.31 -4.00
CA HIS A 326 6.70 -25.98 -3.61
C HIS A 326 8.21 -25.85 -3.75
N PHE A 327 8.65 -24.71 -4.26
CA PHE A 327 10.03 -24.26 -4.20
C PHE A 327 10.08 -22.84 -3.67
N ASP A 328 11.10 -22.55 -2.88
CA ASP A 328 11.41 -21.17 -2.49
C ASP A 328 12.52 -20.67 -3.40
N MET A 329 12.59 -19.36 -3.62
CA MET A 329 13.69 -18.75 -4.36
C MET A 329 14.05 -17.35 -3.87
N TYR A 330 15.32 -17.03 -4.00
CA TYR A 330 15.87 -15.77 -3.54
C TYR A 330 15.47 -14.61 -4.47
N ALA A 331 14.93 -13.53 -3.89
CA ALA A 331 14.23 -12.48 -4.61
C ALA A 331 15.05 -11.21 -4.91
N THR A 332 15.52 -10.51 -3.88
CA THR A 332 16.21 -9.21 -4.03
C THR A 332 17.60 -9.24 -3.40
N GLY A 333 18.52 -8.38 -3.84
CA GLY A 333 19.81 -8.17 -3.15
C GLY A 333 20.87 -9.26 -3.36
N VAL A 334 20.85 -9.95 -4.52
CA VAL A 334 21.77 -11.06 -4.86
C VAL A 334 23.23 -10.72 -4.56
N PRO A 335 24.00 -11.66 -3.95
CA PRO A 335 25.32 -11.36 -3.39
C PRO A 335 26.31 -10.72 -4.37
N ASN A 336 26.99 -9.70 -3.86
CA ASN A 336 27.97 -8.88 -4.59
C ASN A 336 29.25 -9.66 -4.97
N GLU A 337 29.60 -10.72 -4.23
CA GLU A 337 30.81 -11.49 -4.52
C GLU A 337 30.65 -12.36 -5.77
N LYS A 338 31.73 -12.46 -6.56
CA LYS A 338 31.69 -13.20 -7.82
C LYS A 338 31.25 -14.65 -7.61
N SER A 339 31.89 -15.36 -6.68
CA SER A 339 31.64 -16.79 -6.40
C SER A 339 30.25 -17.08 -5.87
N GLU A 340 29.68 -16.18 -5.08
CA GLU A 340 28.34 -16.33 -4.52
C GLU A 340 27.28 -16.14 -5.62
N PHE A 341 27.42 -15.12 -6.46
CA PHE A 341 26.58 -14.97 -7.64
C PHE A 341 26.73 -16.14 -8.62
N ASP A 342 27.95 -16.61 -8.89
CA ASP A 342 28.17 -17.71 -9.85
C ASP A 342 27.47 -19.01 -9.34
N ALA A 343 27.44 -19.23 -8.03
CA ALA A 343 26.69 -20.31 -7.38
C ALA A 343 25.16 -20.09 -7.43
N PHE A 344 24.69 -18.87 -7.19
CA PHE A 344 23.29 -18.47 -7.35
C PHE A 344 22.80 -18.68 -8.79
N TYR A 345 23.52 -18.15 -9.78
CA TYR A 345 23.19 -18.27 -11.20
C TYR A 345 23.17 -19.73 -11.67
N THR A 346 24.09 -20.57 -11.18
CA THR A 346 24.08 -22.02 -11.48
C THR A 346 22.77 -22.68 -11.04
N ARG A 347 22.22 -22.32 -9.86
CA ARG A 347 20.95 -22.84 -9.37
C ARG A 347 19.75 -22.24 -10.12
N LEU A 348 19.79 -20.94 -10.38
CA LEU A 348 18.78 -20.24 -11.17
C LEU A 348 18.63 -20.85 -12.57
N TYR A 349 19.75 -21.11 -13.26
CA TYR A 349 19.75 -21.75 -14.58
C TYR A 349 19.21 -23.18 -14.53
N GLN A 350 19.52 -23.96 -13.49
CA GLN A 350 18.91 -25.28 -13.27
C GLN A 350 17.39 -25.20 -13.04
N LEU A 351 16.91 -24.18 -12.32
CA LEU A 351 15.48 -23.91 -12.14
C LEU A 351 14.80 -23.53 -13.46
N LEU A 352 15.42 -22.70 -14.30
CA LEU A 352 14.90 -22.35 -15.63
C LEU A 352 14.77 -23.59 -16.54
N LEU A 353 15.80 -24.45 -16.58
CA LEU A 353 15.76 -25.73 -17.30
C LEU A 353 14.70 -26.70 -16.76
N PHE A 354 14.38 -26.63 -15.46
CA PHE A 354 13.27 -27.37 -14.88
C PHE A 354 11.92 -26.78 -15.31
N MET A 355 11.76 -25.46 -15.22
CA MET A 355 10.52 -24.78 -15.61
C MET A 355 10.16 -25.00 -17.07
N GLU A 356 11.13 -24.90 -17.99
CA GLU A 356 10.90 -25.10 -19.43
C GLU A 356 10.49 -26.53 -19.76
N ASP A 357 11.17 -27.51 -19.17
CA ASP A 357 10.83 -28.92 -19.32
C ASP A 357 9.42 -29.23 -18.82
N GLN A 358 9.03 -28.72 -17.65
CA GLN A 358 7.72 -28.98 -17.08
C GLN A 358 6.60 -28.24 -17.84
N ALA A 359 6.83 -26.98 -18.23
CA ALA A 359 5.89 -26.23 -19.08
C ALA A 359 5.68 -26.88 -20.46
N ALA A 360 6.71 -27.54 -21.02
CA ALA A 360 6.60 -28.31 -22.26
C ALA A 360 5.77 -29.61 -22.11
N HIS A 361 5.68 -30.17 -20.90
CA HIS A 361 4.81 -31.30 -20.56
C HIS A 361 3.43 -30.86 -20.03
N ASP A 362 2.99 -29.65 -20.39
CA ASP A 362 1.71 -29.04 -19.98
C ASP A 362 1.48 -28.97 -18.45
N ARG A 363 2.57 -28.91 -17.67
CA ARG A 363 2.53 -28.62 -16.23
C ARG A 363 2.51 -27.12 -16.00
N ARG A 364 1.53 -26.63 -15.24
CA ARG A 364 1.38 -25.21 -14.92
C ARG A 364 2.20 -24.85 -13.68
N ILE A 365 2.94 -23.75 -13.79
CA ILE A 365 3.85 -23.22 -12.77
C ILE A 365 3.37 -21.83 -12.37
N LEU A 366 3.20 -21.60 -11.07
CA LEU A 366 2.99 -20.28 -10.48
C LEU A 366 4.29 -19.77 -9.88
N ILE A 367 4.74 -18.59 -10.31
CA ILE A 367 5.73 -17.77 -9.60
C ILE A 367 4.96 -16.79 -8.74
N HIS A 368 5.20 -16.71 -7.44
CA HIS A 368 4.52 -15.74 -6.58
C HIS A 368 5.41 -15.14 -5.50
N CYS A 369 4.90 -14.11 -4.85
CA CYS A 369 5.41 -13.54 -3.62
C CYS A 369 4.23 -12.92 -2.84
N SER A 370 4.49 -12.35 -1.66
CA SER A 370 3.45 -11.79 -0.79
C SER A 370 2.48 -10.84 -1.50
N ASP A 371 3.03 -9.90 -2.29
CA ASP A 371 2.24 -8.91 -3.05
C ASP A 371 2.02 -9.28 -4.52
N GLY A 372 2.74 -10.28 -5.05
CA GLY A 372 2.76 -10.66 -6.47
C GLY A 372 3.28 -9.60 -7.45
N TYR A 373 3.88 -8.53 -6.95
CA TYR A 373 4.25 -7.33 -7.70
C TYR A 373 5.75 -7.04 -7.62
N THR A 374 6.39 -7.37 -6.51
CA THR A 374 7.76 -6.96 -6.19
C THR A 374 8.76 -8.13 -6.34
N GLU A 375 8.84 -9.04 -5.37
CA GLU A 375 9.89 -10.07 -5.28
C GLU A 375 9.86 -11.06 -6.46
N SER A 376 8.68 -11.38 -6.96
CA SER A 376 8.47 -12.29 -8.10
C SER A 376 9.05 -11.76 -9.43
N SER A 377 9.31 -10.45 -9.54
CA SER A 377 9.80 -9.81 -10.76
C SER A 377 11.15 -10.33 -11.23
N LEU A 378 12.07 -10.70 -10.33
CA LEU A 378 13.40 -11.17 -10.72
C LEU A 378 13.32 -12.46 -11.55
N LEU A 379 12.53 -13.45 -11.12
CA LEU A 379 12.35 -14.68 -11.89
C LEU A 379 11.49 -14.44 -13.13
N ALA A 380 10.41 -13.65 -13.03
CA ALA A 380 9.53 -13.38 -14.17
C ALA A 380 10.32 -12.78 -15.34
N LEU A 381 11.15 -11.76 -15.09
CA LEU A 381 12.00 -11.15 -16.10
C LEU A 381 13.11 -12.09 -16.58
N THR A 382 13.77 -12.82 -15.66
CA THR A 382 14.79 -13.82 -16.03
C THR A 382 14.22 -14.90 -16.95
N TRP A 383 13.04 -15.42 -16.64
CA TRP A 383 12.33 -16.39 -17.45
C TRP A 383 12.00 -15.85 -18.84
N ILE A 384 11.53 -14.59 -18.94
CA ILE A 384 11.25 -13.96 -20.24
C ILE A 384 12.53 -13.79 -21.06
N MET A 385 13.64 -13.35 -20.46
CA MET A 385 14.94 -13.28 -21.16
C MET A 385 15.38 -14.67 -21.64
N TYR A 386 15.33 -15.67 -20.76
CA TYR A 386 15.73 -17.04 -21.06
C TYR A 386 14.87 -17.69 -22.16
N HIS A 387 13.55 -17.63 -22.07
CA HIS A 387 12.64 -18.37 -22.94
C HIS A 387 12.34 -17.61 -24.24
N CYS A 388 12.06 -16.30 -24.15
CA CYS A 388 11.73 -15.47 -25.32
C CYS A 388 12.97 -14.92 -26.05
N LYS A 389 14.19 -15.13 -25.51
CA LYS A 389 15.48 -14.61 -26.03
C LYS A 389 15.48 -13.10 -26.23
N LEU A 390 14.84 -12.40 -25.28
CA LEU A 390 14.75 -10.94 -25.22
C LEU A 390 15.85 -10.35 -24.33
N GLN A 391 16.36 -9.18 -24.68
CA GLN A 391 17.20 -8.40 -23.77
C GLN A 391 16.38 -7.89 -22.58
N LEU A 392 17.02 -7.54 -21.47
CA LEU A 392 16.36 -7.08 -20.25
C LEU A 392 15.41 -5.88 -20.51
N PRO A 393 15.77 -4.82 -21.27
CA PRO A 393 14.83 -3.74 -21.59
C PRO A 393 13.60 -4.24 -22.38
N GLU A 394 13.78 -5.23 -23.24
CA GLU A 394 12.69 -5.82 -24.03
C GLU A 394 11.79 -6.72 -23.16
N ALA A 395 12.38 -7.49 -22.23
CA ALA A 395 11.67 -8.30 -21.25
C ALA A 395 10.80 -7.44 -20.32
N TYR A 396 11.31 -6.27 -19.90
CA TYR A 396 10.54 -5.25 -19.19
C TYR A 396 9.30 -4.82 -19.99
N LEU A 397 9.48 -4.43 -21.26
CA LEU A 397 8.37 -4.00 -22.13
C LEU A 397 7.42 -5.14 -22.49
N TYR A 398 7.89 -6.38 -22.53
CA TYR A 398 7.07 -7.57 -22.71
C TYR A 398 6.17 -7.80 -21.50
N LEU A 399 6.75 -7.90 -20.30
CA LEU A 399 6.01 -8.16 -19.06
C LEU A 399 4.99 -7.05 -18.79
N GLN A 400 5.41 -5.78 -18.95
CA GLN A 400 4.57 -4.59 -18.73
C GLN A 400 3.34 -4.54 -19.66
N ARG A 401 3.32 -5.26 -20.79
CA ARG A 401 2.11 -5.36 -21.65
C ARG A 401 1.10 -6.37 -21.11
N ILE A 402 1.55 -7.34 -20.32
CA ILE A 402 0.75 -8.43 -19.77
C ILE A 402 0.24 -8.08 -18.37
N ARG A 403 1.15 -7.68 -17.47
CA ARG A 403 0.85 -7.29 -16.08
C ARG A 403 1.79 -6.18 -15.61
N SER A 404 1.39 -5.43 -14.59
CA SER A 404 2.31 -4.53 -13.88
C SER A 404 3.27 -5.34 -12.99
N PHE A 405 4.45 -4.80 -12.75
CA PHE A 405 5.48 -5.37 -11.88
C PHE A 405 6.42 -4.25 -11.39
N PHE A 406 7.21 -4.53 -10.36
CA PHE A 406 8.18 -3.62 -9.77
C PHE A 406 9.53 -4.29 -9.54
N VAL A 407 10.60 -3.57 -9.80
CA VAL A 407 11.99 -3.97 -9.54
C VAL A 407 12.69 -2.81 -8.84
N TYR A 408 13.38 -3.10 -7.73
CA TYR A 408 14.18 -2.12 -7.02
C TYR A 408 15.41 -1.70 -7.85
N ALA A 409 15.83 -0.44 -7.71
CA ALA A 409 17.07 0.06 -8.33
C ALA A 409 18.29 -0.83 -8.02
N ALA A 410 18.32 -1.45 -6.84
CA ALA A 410 19.38 -2.36 -6.39
C ALA A 410 19.43 -3.70 -7.14
N ASP A 411 18.34 -4.16 -7.75
CA ASP A 411 18.25 -5.44 -8.45
C ASP A 411 18.55 -5.33 -9.96
N VAL A 412 18.52 -4.12 -10.52
CA VAL A 412 18.86 -3.87 -11.94
C VAL A 412 20.28 -4.35 -12.29
N PRO A 413 21.35 -4.10 -11.50
CA PRO A 413 22.68 -4.65 -11.77
C PRO A 413 22.72 -6.18 -11.78
N THR A 414 21.94 -6.82 -10.89
CA THR A 414 21.79 -8.28 -10.82
C THR A 414 21.14 -8.83 -12.07
N LEU A 415 20.00 -8.27 -12.48
CA LEU A 415 19.29 -8.67 -13.70
C LEU A 415 20.16 -8.50 -14.96
N ARG A 416 20.97 -7.44 -15.03
CA ARG A 416 21.93 -7.22 -16.13
C ARG A 416 23.09 -8.22 -16.12
N ARG A 417 23.53 -8.69 -14.95
CA ARG A 417 24.52 -9.77 -14.86
C ARG A 417 23.92 -11.13 -15.24
N ILE A 418 22.64 -11.37 -14.91
CA ILE A 418 21.89 -12.56 -15.36
C ILE A 418 21.75 -12.54 -16.89
N GLU A 419 21.30 -11.42 -17.47
CA GLU A 419 21.23 -11.19 -18.91
C GLU A 419 22.55 -11.54 -19.61
N HIS A 420 23.66 -10.94 -19.17
CA HIS A 420 24.99 -11.19 -19.74
C HIS A 420 25.36 -12.68 -19.75
N MET A 421 25.16 -13.38 -18.63
CA MET A 421 25.45 -14.82 -18.55
C MET A 421 24.55 -15.65 -19.48
N LEU A 422 23.26 -15.32 -19.57
CA LEU A 422 22.31 -16.02 -20.44
C LEU A 422 22.69 -15.93 -21.93
N PHE A 423 23.24 -14.80 -22.37
CA PHE A 423 23.64 -14.60 -23.76
C PHE A 423 25.08 -15.07 -24.07
N GLU A 424 26.05 -14.91 -23.17
CA GLU A 424 27.42 -15.42 -23.37
C GLU A 424 27.48 -16.96 -23.41
N ASP A 425 26.74 -17.66 -22.54
CA ASP A 425 26.76 -19.13 -22.52
C ASP A 425 26.21 -19.72 -23.84
N HIS A 426 25.24 -19.04 -24.48
CA HIS A 426 24.64 -19.50 -25.74
C HIS A 426 25.58 -19.40 -26.95
N ASP A 427 26.37 -18.32 -27.08
CA ASP A 427 27.34 -18.15 -28.17
C ASP A 427 28.47 -19.20 -28.14
N SER A 428 28.71 -19.82 -26.98
CA SER A 428 29.73 -20.86 -26.81
C SER A 428 29.35 -22.23 -27.40
N ILE A 429 28.08 -22.42 -27.79
CA ILE A 429 27.51 -23.74 -28.15
C ILE A 429 27.40 -23.97 -29.68
N GLU A 430 27.59 -22.95 -30.53
CA GLU A 430 27.63 -23.16 -31.99
C GLU A 430 28.84 -24.04 -32.42
N PRO A 431 28.63 -25.22 -33.04
CA PRO A 431 29.70 -26.18 -33.26
C PRO A 431 30.58 -25.83 -34.47
N GLN A 432 31.60 -25.00 -34.26
CA GLN A 432 32.71 -24.77 -35.19
C GLN A 432 33.49 -26.08 -35.45
N PRO A 433 33.55 -26.62 -36.69
CA PRO A 433 34.11 -27.94 -36.95
C PRO A 433 35.65 -27.91 -36.98
N LYS A 434 36.32 -28.19 -35.86
CA LYS A 434 37.80 -28.22 -35.78
C LYS A 434 38.36 -29.57 -35.27
N ARG A 435 39.34 -30.07 -36.03
CA ARG A 435 39.83 -31.46 -36.10
C ARG A 435 40.42 -31.98 -34.78
N LYS A 436 40.10 -33.24 -34.44
CA LYS A 436 40.63 -33.97 -33.27
C LYS A 436 42.17 -34.00 -33.22
N LYS A 437 42.73 -33.76 -32.04
CA LYS A 437 43.98 -34.37 -31.57
C LYS A 437 43.69 -35.12 -30.27
N SER A 438 44.32 -36.29 -30.12
CA SER A 438 44.10 -37.21 -29.01
C SER A 438 45.05 -36.96 -27.85
N THR A 439 44.55 -37.05 -26.62
CA THR A 439 45.36 -37.19 -25.39
C THR A 439 44.74 -38.26 -24.48
N THR A 440 45.58 -38.85 -23.63
CA THR A 440 45.42 -40.22 -23.11
C THR A 440 44.87 -40.33 -21.68
N THR A 441 44.40 -41.53 -21.35
CA THR A 441 43.63 -41.92 -20.15
C THR A 441 44.45 -42.01 -18.85
N ALA A 442 45.21 -40.97 -18.49
CA ALA A 442 46.05 -40.96 -17.28
C ALA A 442 45.43 -40.16 -16.09
N ASP A 443 44.81 -39.02 -16.36
CA ASP A 443 44.49 -38.04 -15.30
C ASP A 443 43.24 -38.37 -14.46
N ALA A 444 42.46 -39.38 -14.86
CA ALA A 444 41.22 -39.76 -14.16
C ALA A 444 41.45 -40.46 -12.79
N SER A 445 42.68 -40.90 -12.49
CA SER A 445 42.96 -41.71 -11.29
C SER A 445 43.33 -40.90 -10.03
N GLU A 446 43.58 -39.59 -10.13
CA GLU A 446 44.09 -38.80 -8.99
C GLU A 446 43.00 -38.00 -8.25
N ALA A 447 41.89 -37.70 -8.92
CA ALA A 447 40.76 -36.96 -8.33
C ALA A 447 40.01 -37.75 -7.24
N ILE A 448 39.96 -39.09 -7.33
CA ILE A 448 39.13 -39.95 -6.47
C ILE A 448 39.75 -40.16 -5.06
N LYS A 449 41.02 -39.79 -4.85
CA LYS A 449 41.78 -40.13 -3.62
C LYS A 449 41.68 -39.13 -2.46
N ARG A 450 40.90 -38.04 -2.58
CA ARG A 450 40.83 -36.96 -1.57
C ARG A 450 39.53 -36.86 -0.76
N LEU A 451 38.59 -37.80 -0.92
CA LEU A 451 37.24 -37.74 -0.30
C LEU A 451 36.94 -38.88 0.69
N SER A 452 37.93 -39.39 1.42
CA SER A 452 37.67 -40.41 2.45
C SER A 452 38.62 -40.36 3.65
N VAL A 453 38.02 -40.59 4.82
CA VAL A 453 38.57 -40.76 6.19
C VAL A 453 38.60 -39.49 7.06
N GLY A 454 37.55 -39.34 7.87
CA GLY A 454 37.52 -38.53 9.09
C GLY A 454 36.80 -39.29 10.19
N GLY A 455 37.53 -39.78 11.20
CA GLY A 455 36.98 -40.66 12.24
C GLY A 455 37.84 -40.74 13.52
N VAL A 456 37.55 -39.83 14.46
CA VAL A 456 37.66 -39.91 15.93
C VAL A 456 38.78 -40.77 16.57
N HIS A 457 39.73 -40.15 17.31
CA HIS A 457 39.99 -40.53 18.72
C HIS A 457 40.83 -39.54 19.57
N LEU A 458 40.57 -39.65 20.88
CA LEU A 458 40.86 -38.80 22.06
C LEU A 458 42.33 -38.75 22.58
N ASN A 459 42.49 -37.93 23.65
CA ASN A 459 43.58 -37.80 24.64
C ASN A 459 44.74 -36.82 24.26
N GLY A 460 45.27 -35.97 25.16
CA GLY A 460 44.92 -35.67 26.57
C GLY A 460 46.15 -35.59 27.50
N ARG A 461 46.40 -34.42 28.12
CA ARG A 461 47.34 -34.04 29.23
C ARG A 461 47.86 -32.61 29.02
N ALA A 462 48.32 -31.82 30.00
CA ALA A 462 48.08 -31.67 31.46
C ALA A 462 48.93 -30.47 31.97
N ASP A 463 48.55 -29.88 33.12
CA ASP A 463 49.33 -28.89 33.93
C ASP A 463 49.59 -27.50 33.25
N SER A 464 49.70 -26.34 33.90
CA SER A 464 49.40 -25.83 35.26
C SER A 464 49.41 -24.27 35.19
N ASP A 465 48.93 -23.44 36.14
CA ASP A 465 48.38 -23.66 37.49
C ASP A 465 47.35 -22.56 37.91
N SER A 466 47.07 -22.46 39.22
CA SER A 466 46.12 -21.65 40.02
C SER A 466 46.34 -20.13 40.19
N ASP A 467 45.23 -19.39 40.45
CA ASP A 467 45.03 -18.59 41.68
C ASP A 467 43.53 -18.24 41.88
N ASP A 468 43.06 -18.22 43.14
CA ASP A 468 41.65 -18.03 43.56
C ASP A 468 41.24 -16.56 43.74
N GLU A 469 39.98 -16.21 43.47
CA GLU A 469 39.19 -15.35 44.40
C GLU A 469 37.66 -15.47 44.17
N GLN A 470 36.87 -14.98 45.15
CA GLN A 470 35.56 -15.54 45.48
C GLN A 470 34.32 -14.79 44.94
N MET A 471 33.41 -15.58 44.35
CA MET A 471 31.96 -15.62 44.58
C MET A 471 31.19 -14.33 44.96
N GLU A 472 30.31 -13.86 44.07
CA GLU A 472 28.97 -13.39 44.48
C GLU A 472 27.91 -13.66 43.39
N THR A 473 26.67 -13.96 43.81
CA THR A 473 25.62 -14.57 42.97
C THR A 473 24.52 -13.58 42.60
N GLN A 474 24.16 -13.51 41.31
CA GLN A 474 22.82 -13.07 40.88
C GLN A 474 22.29 -13.97 39.75
N ALA A 475 21.03 -14.38 39.87
CA ALA A 475 20.38 -15.28 38.93
C ALA A 475 19.81 -14.51 37.74
N SER A 476 20.19 -14.87 36.52
CA SER A 476 19.50 -14.44 35.30
C SER A 476 18.31 -15.36 35.03
N ALA A 477 17.10 -14.79 35.03
CA ALA A 477 15.92 -15.48 34.54
C ALA A 477 16.05 -15.75 33.03
N THR A 478 15.62 -16.93 32.59
CA THR A 478 15.51 -17.26 31.17
C THR A 478 14.48 -16.36 30.48
N PRO A 479 14.80 -15.73 29.33
CA PRO A 479 13.79 -15.05 28.53
C PRO A 479 12.81 -16.08 27.96
N PRO A 480 11.50 -15.76 27.88
CA PRO A 480 10.52 -16.63 27.23
C PRO A 480 10.81 -16.71 25.71
N PRO A 481 10.35 -17.77 25.02
CA PRO A 481 10.56 -17.90 23.58
C PRO A 481 9.91 -16.73 22.84
N ILE A 482 10.72 -16.06 22.02
CA ILE A 482 10.25 -15.01 21.12
C ILE A 482 9.29 -15.66 20.12
N ARG A 483 8.01 -15.32 20.20
CA ARG A 483 7.07 -15.56 19.10
C ARG A 483 7.51 -14.70 17.93
N ALA A 484 7.84 -15.32 16.81
CA ALA A 484 8.06 -14.60 15.56
C ALA A 484 6.73 -13.95 15.15
N ASP A 485 6.66 -12.63 15.24
CA ASP A 485 5.54 -11.86 14.71
C ASP A 485 5.82 -11.61 13.23
N HIS A 486 5.15 -12.35 12.35
CA HIS A 486 5.34 -12.30 10.89
C HIS A 486 4.72 -11.02 10.27
N ARG A 487 4.97 -9.86 10.88
CA ARG A 487 4.49 -8.53 10.45
C ARG A 487 5.46 -7.40 10.81
N GLN A 488 6.71 -7.51 10.38
CA GLN A 488 7.40 -6.29 9.93
C GLN A 488 6.97 -6.01 8.48
N LEU A 489 5.79 -5.39 8.36
CA LEU A 489 5.56 -4.48 7.23
C LEU A 489 6.74 -3.51 7.21
N LEU A 490 7.32 -3.28 6.03
CA LEU A 490 8.39 -2.32 5.85
C LEU A 490 7.96 -0.98 6.47
N ASP A 491 8.69 -0.53 7.50
CA ASP A 491 8.39 0.72 8.19
C ASP A 491 8.20 1.85 7.18
N ASP A 492 7.30 2.79 7.48
CA ASP A 492 7.12 4.05 6.72
C ASP A 492 8.46 4.73 6.40
N ALA A 493 9.47 4.54 7.25
CA ALA A 493 10.85 5.00 7.04
C ALA A 493 11.46 4.53 5.72
N TYR A 494 11.25 3.29 5.26
CA TYR A 494 11.87 2.77 4.03
C TYR A 494 11.30 3.47 2.78
N ILE A 495 9.97 3.56 2.68
CA ILE A 495 9.28 4.30 1.61
C ILE A 495 9.64 5.80 1.67
N ASN A 496 9.67 6.41 2.86
CA ASN A 496 10.03 7.82 3.03
C ASN A 496 11.54 8.10 2.88
N THR A 497 12.42 7.09 2.83
CA THR A 497 13.83 7.31 2.44
C THR A 497 13.96 7.62 0.94
N ILE A 498 12.90 7.37 0.16
CA ILE A 498 12.73 7.78 -1.25
C ILE A 498 11.98 9.14 -1.34
N SER A 499 11.97 9.93 -0.25
CA SER A 499 11.50 11.32 -0.25
C SER A 499 12.43 12.21 -1.08
N ASN A 500 11.83 13.04 -1.97
CA ASN A 500 12.54 13.84 -2.98
C ASN A 500 13.39 15.02 -2.44
N THR A 501 13.82 15.03 -1.18
CA THR A 501 14.37 16.23 -0.51
C THR A 501 15.86 16.50 -0.73
N ASP A 502 16.66 15.51 -1.14
CA ASP A 502 18.14 15.65 -1.20
C ASP A 502 18.79 15.18 -2.53
N ILE A 503 18.02 15.06 -3.62
CA ILE A 503 18.51 14.46 -4.90
C ILE A 503 19.43 15.39 -5.72
N ASP A 504 19.65 16.64 -5.29
CA ASP A 504 20.51 17.60 -6.01
C ASP A 504 22.02 17.47 -5.68
N GLU A 505 22.42 16.55 -4.79
CA GLU A 505 23.81 16.13 -4.65
C GLU A 505 24.07 14.77 -5.31
N LYS A 506 24.52 14.82 -6.57
CA LYS A 506 25.24 13.76 -7.32
C LYS A 506 25.18 12.36 -6.70
N ILE A 507 24.17 11.57 -7.08
CA ILE A 507 24.18 10.11 -6.91
C ILE A 507 25.57 9.62 -7.34
N PRO A 508 26.37 9.01 -6.45
CA PRO A 508 27.76 8.72 -6.77
C PRO A 508 27.84 7.79 -7.98
N ASP A 509 28.63 8.21 -8.97
CA ASP A 509 28.95 7.46 -10.21
C ASP A 509 29.42 6.01 -9.93
N ASN A 510 29.84 5.74 -8.69
CA ASN A 510 30.22 4.43 -8.18
C ASN A 510 29.04 3.45 -8.00
N ILE A 511 27.81 3.90 -7.73
CA ILE A 511 26.64 3.03 -7.60
C ILE A 511 26.32 2.39 -8.96
N TYR A 512 26.36 3.18 -10.04
CA TYR A 512 26.24 2.67 -11.41
C TYR A 512 27.40 1.75 -11.84
N ARG A 513 28.58 1.87 -11.21
CA ARG A 513 29.80 1.10 -11.57
C ARG A 513 30.00 -0.20 -10.78
N GLN A 514 29.09 -0.59 -9.88
CA GLN A 514 29.25 -1.85 -9.12
C GLN A 514 28.92 -3.11 -9.94
N SER A 515 28.33 -2.98 -11.14
CA SER A 515 28.51 -3.97 -12.20
C SER A 515 29.59 -3.50 -13.19
N GLN A 516 30.50 -4.38 -13.60
CA GLN A 516 31.50 -4.08 -14.64
C GLN A 516 30.89 -4.01 -16.06
N LEU A 517 29.56 -3.95 -16.15
CA LEU A 517 28.76 -3.97 -17.36
C LEU A 517 28.28 -2.55 -17.68
N SER A 518 29.17 -1.66 -18.11
CA SER A 518 28.71 -0.43 -18.77
C SER A 518 28.01 -0.81 -20.08
N PRO A 519 26.84 -0.22 -20.42
CA PRO A 519 26.18 -0.50 -21.68
C PRO A 519 27.07 -0.13 -22.86
N THR A 520 26.98 -0.89 -23.94
CA THR A 520 27.57 -0.52 -25.22
C THR A 520 26.82 0.66 -25.83
N LYS A 521 27.49 1.40 -26.72
CA LYS A 521 26.88 2.51 -27.48
C LYS A 521 25.72 2.07 -28.39
N GLU A 522 25.58 0.78 -28.65
CA GLU A 522 24.48 0.22 -29.42
C GLU A 522 23.26 -0.03 -28.51
N GLU A 523 23.46 -0.62 -27.33
CA GLU A 523 22.43 -0.75 -26.28
C GLU A 523 21.90 0.63 -25.83
N GLU A 524 22.77 1.60 -25.56
CA GLU A 524 22.38 2.99 -25.25
C GLU A 524 21.51 3.63 -26.33
N ARG A 525 21.74 3.25 -27.61
CA ARG A 525 21.00 3.77 -28.77
C ARG A 525 19.67 3.05 -28.99
N LEU A 526 19.61 1.75 -28.70
CA LEU A 526 18.41 0.92 -28.85
C LEU A 526 17.43 1.13 -27.68
N PHE A 527 17.95 1.24 -26.46
CA PHE A 527 17.18 1.36 -25.23
C PHE A 527 17.58 2.61 -24.39
N PRO A 528 17.55 3.83 -24.98
CA PRO A 528 17.96 5.07 -24.29
C PRO A 528 17.09 5.40 -23.08
N TRP A 529 15.95 4.73 -22.93
CA TRP A 529 15.07 4.86 -21.79
C TRP A 529 15.53 4.07 -20.56
N PHE A 530 16.15 2.90 -20.78
CA PHE A 530 16.54 1.96 -19.73
C PHE A 530 17.90 2.33 -19.15
N TYR A 531 18.85 2.74 -20.00
CA TYR A 531 20.15 3.26 -19.59
C TYR A 531 20.14 4.77 -19.29
N SER A 532 18.96 5.37 -19.16
CA SER A 532 18.81 6.74 -18.69
C SER A 532 19.20 6.82 -17.21
N PRO A 533 19.95 7.84 -16.76
CA PRO A 533 20.24 8.04 -15.34
C PRO A 533 18.98 8.37 -14.50
N ARG A 534 17.81 8.55 -15.16
CA ARG A 534 16.48 8.73 -14.57
C ARG A 534 15.69 7.42 -14.45
N PHE A 535 16.25 6.27 -14.83
CA PHE A 535 15.57 4.98 -14.71
C PHE A 535 16.02 4.24 -13.46
N GLU A 536 15.16 4.22 -12.44
CA GLU A 536 15.46 3.67 -11.11
C GLU A 536 14.96 2.22 -10.95
N GLY A 537 14.91 1.49 -12.06
CA GLY A 537 14.54 0.07 -12.10
C GLY A 537 13.07 -0.25 -12.32
N SER A 538 12.15 0.71 -12.18
CA SER A 538 10.71 0.49 -12.36
C SER A 538 10.04 1.45 -13.34
N PHE A 539 8.89 1.02 -13.87
CA PHE A 539 7.99 1.88 -14.63
C PHE A 539 7.04 2.65 -13.70
N PRO A 540 6.41 3.75 -14.14
CA PRO A 540 5.26 4.32 -13.43
C PRO A 540 4.13 3.28 -13.31
N SER A 541 3.51 3.21 -12.13
CA SER A 541 2.43 2.28 -11.80
C SER A 541 1.23 2.50 -12.70
N ARG A 542 0.78 1.46 -13.40
CA ARG A 542 -0.43 1.52 -14.25
C ARG A 542 -1.67 1.37 -13.37
N ILE A 543 -2.43 2.45 -13.23
CA ILE A 543 -3.68 2.50 -12.44
C ILE A 543 -4.89 2.11 -13.29
N LEU A 544 -4.90 2.50 -14.57
CA LEU A 544 -5.88 2.06 -15.58
C LEU A 544 -5.12 1.77 -16.88
N PRO A 545 -5.71 1.08 -17.87
CA PRO A 545 -5.03 0.74 -19.14
C PRO A 545 -4.38 1.90 -19.91
N PHE A 546 -4.76 3.15 -19.61
CA PHE A 546 -4.24 4.39 -20.19
C PHE A 546 -3.68 5.38 -19.15
N LEU A 547 -3.83 5.11 -17.84
CA LEU A 547 -3.49 6.04 -16.76
C LEU A 547 -2.36 5.46 -15.91
N TYR A 548 -1.30 6.25 -15.78
CA TYR A 548 -0.09 5.89 -15.05
C TYR A 548 0.18 6.92 -13.96
N LEU A 549 0.63 6.46 -12.79
CA LEU A 549 1.09 7.29 -11.67
C LEU A 549 2.60 7.10 -11.51
N GLY A 550 3.36 8.19 -11.37
CA GLY A 550 4.81 8.13 -11.31
C GLY A 550 5.45 9.35 -10.67
N ASN A 551 6.77 9.29 -10.47
CA ASN A 551 7.57 10.36 -9.89
C ASN A 551 8.17 11.29 -10.98
N LEU A 552 8.97 12.28 -10.56
CA LEU A 552 9.64 13.21 -11.47
C LEU A 552 10.67 12.52 -12.38
N ASN A 553 11.38 11.50 -11.90
CA ASN A 553 12.33 10.72 -12.71
C ASN A 553 11.63 10.00 -13.87
N HIS A 554 10.44 9.43 -13.63
CA HIS A 554 9.60 8.87 -14.70
C HIS A 554 9.17 9.94 -15.70
N ALA A 555 8.71 11.10 -15.22
CA ALA A 555 8.23 12.19 -16.07
C ALA A 555 9.37 12.85 -16.89
N THR A 556 10.60 12.88 -16.38
CA THR A 556 11.79 13.43 -17.05
C THR A 556 12.54 12.43 -17.93
N ASN A 557 11.98 11.23 -18.14
CA ASN A 557 12.51 10.21 -19.07
C ASN A 557 11.64 10.11 -20.35
N PRO A 558 11.80 11.04 -21.32
CA PRO A 558 10.95 11.09 -22.52
C PRO A 558 11.06 9.85 -23.42
N ALA A 559 12.17 9.12 -23.34
CA ALA A 559 12.33 7.86 -24.07
C ALA A 559 11.46 6.75 -23.45
N MET A 560 11.36 6.69 -22.12
CA MET A 560 10.50 5.72 -21.41
C MET A 560 9.02 6.02 -21.63
N LEU A 561 8.63 7.29 -21.54
CA LEU A 561 7.25 7.71 -21.82
C LEU A 561 6.82 7.28 -23.23
N LYS A 562 7.70 7.46 -24.24
CA LYS A 562 7.46 6.98 -25.60
C LYS A 562 7.40 5.44 -25.70
N ALA A 563 8.30 4.72 -25.03
CA ALA A 563 8.29 3.25 -25.02
C ALA A 563 7.01 2.66 -24.39
N LEU A 564 6.40 3.38 -23.43
CA LEU A 564 5.13 3.05 -22.80
C LEU A 564 3.89 3.62 -23.54
N ASN A 565 4.07 4.29 -24.68
CA ASN A 565 3.02 5.01 -25.41
C ASN A 565 2.29 6.11 -24.60
N ILE A 566 2.93 6.67 -23.58
CA ILE A 566 2.43 7.82 -22.82
C ILE A 566 2.57 9.08 -23.68
N THR A 567 1.46 9.80 -23.88
CA THR A 567 1.36 10.96 -24.78
C THR A 567 0.95 12.25 -24.07
N HIS A 568 0.31 12.11 -22.90
CA HIS A 568 -0.25 13.18 -22.09
C HIS A 568 0.36 13.12 -20.70
N ILE A 569 0.87 14.24 -20.18
CA ILE A 569 1.48 14.31 -18.85
C ILE A 569 0.79 15.40 -18.04
N VAL A 570 0.32 15.03 -16.84
CA VAL A 570 -0.09 15.98 -15.79
C VAL A 570 1.05 16.08 -14.79
N SER A 571 1.69 17.25 -14.74
CA SER A 571 2.76 17.56 -13.79
C SER A 571 2.21 18.38 -12.63
N VAL A 572 2.49 17.97 -11.39
CA VAL A 572 1.97 18.58 -10.15
C VAL A 572 3.13 19.13 -9.34
N GLY A 573 3.11 20.43 -9.01
CA GLY A 573 4.17 21.10 -8.26
C GLY A 573 5.46 21.35 -9.06
N GLU A 574 6.00 20.31 -9.70
CA GLU A 574 7.26 20.32 -10.43
C GLU A 574 7.08 20.08 -11.93
N LYS A 575 7.90 20.73 -12.76
CA LYS A 575 7.87 20.58 -14.22
C LYS A 575 8.84 19.48 -14.67
N ALA A 576 8.36 18.65 -15.60
CA ALA A 576 9.20 17.66 -16.28
C ALA A 576 10.00 18.23 -17.47
N ASP A 577 9.83 19.52 -17.80
CA ASP A 577 10.48 20.25 -18.91
C ASP A 577 10.56 19.48 -20.25
N LEU A 578 9.48 18.75 -20.54
CA LEU A 578 9.31 17.97 -21.77
C LEU A 578 9.05 18.86 -23.00
N ASP A 579 9.46 18.35 -24.16
CA ASP A 579 9.18 18.95 -25.47
C ASP A 579 7.68 18.87 -25.79
N SER A 580 7.02 20.04 -25.84
CA SER A 580 5.59 20.18 -26.15
C SER A 580 5.22 19.86 -27.60
N SER A 581 6.20 19.62 -28.49
CA SER A 581 5.94 19.05 -29.81
C SER A 581 5.83 17.53 -29.80
N ALA A 582 6.28 16.88 -28.72
CA ALA A 582 6.26 15.42 -28.55
C ALA A 582 5.22 14.92 -27.55
N PHE A 583 4.75 15.79 -26.64
CA PHE A 583 3.81 15.45 -25.57
C PHE A 583 2.81 16.58 -25.32
N GLU A 584 1.57 16.22 -25.01
CA GLU A 584 0.58 17.13 -24.45
C GLU A 584 0.84 17.29 -22.94
N LEU A 585 0.93 18.54 -22.46
CA LEU A 585 1.38 18.85 -21.11
C LEU A 585 0.35 19.71 -20.36
N LEU A 586 -0.04 19.26 -19.16
CA LEU A 586 -0.77 20.06 -18.19
C LEU A 586 0.09 20.24 -16.93
N PHE A 587 0.52 21.47 -16.66
CA PHE A 587 1.26 21.80 -15.44
C PHE A 587 0.33 22.47 -14.41
N LEU A 588 0.27 21.89 -13.21
CA LEU A 588 -0.47 22.42 -12.07
C LEU A 588 0.47 23.25 -11.18
N ASP A 589 0.76 24.48 -11.62
CA ASP A 589 1.64 25.43 -10.95
C ASP A 589 1.10 25.92 -9.59
N ASN A 590 1.97 26.21 -8.61
CA ASN A 590 1.59 26.60 -7.24
C ASN A 590 0.61 25.58 -6.60
N LEU A 591 0.98 24.31 -6.62
CA LEU A 591 0.29 23.22 -5.92
C LEU A 591 1.34 22.32 -5.28
N TYR A 592 1.52 22.48 -3.97
CA TYR A 592 2.47 21.72 -3.17
C TYR A 592 1.78 20.69 -2.27
N ASP A 593 2.53 19.68 -1.81
CA ASP A 593 2.05 18.72 -0.82
C ASP A 593 2.20 19.31 0.61
N ASP A 594 1.47 20.39 0.87
CA ASP A 594 1.53 21.15 2.13
C ASP A 594 0.21 21.12 2.95
N GLY A 595 -0.84 20.53 2.38
CA GLY A 595 -2.19 20.47 2.95
C GLY A 595 -2.97 21.79 2.93
N ILE A 596 -2.46 22.81 2.23
CA ILE A 596 -3.03 24.17 2.13
C ILE A 596 -3.52 24.43 0.70
N ASP A 597 -2.74 24.01 -0.30
CA ASP A 597 -3.08 24.24 -1.71
C ASP A 597 -4.27 23.40 -2.18
N SER A 598 -5.35 24.05 -2.61
CA SER A 598 -6.57 23.36 -3.02
C SER A 598 -6.49 22.77 -4.43
N ILE A 599 -6.55 21.44 -4.51
CA ILE A 599 -6.68 20.68 -5.77
C ILE A 599 -8.02 20.90 -6.49
N GLN A 600 -9.09 21.26 -5.76
CA GLN A 600 -10.46 21.21 -6.28
C GLN A 600 -10.68 22.13 -7.48
N SER A 601 -10.08 23.32 -7.48
CA SER A 601 -10.16 24.30 -8.58
C SER A 601 -9.48 23.82 -9.88
N ARG A 602 -8.58 22.84 -9.77
CA ARG A 602 -7.80 22.25 -10.87
C ARG A 602 -8.42 20.95 -11.35
N LEU A 603 -9.17 20.26 -10.49
CA LEU A 603 -9.68 18.91 -10.72
C LEU A 603 -10.52 18.81 -12.00
N SER A 604 -11.39 19.78 -12.30
CA SER A 604 -12.15 19.78 -13.56
C SER A 604 -11.23 19.84 -14.79
N ASN A 605 -10.26 20.75 -14.81
CA ASN A 605 -9.30 20.88 -15.91
C ASN A 605 -8.42 19.62 -16.07
N VAL A 606 -8.02 18.98 -14.96
CA VAL A 606 -7.33 17.68 -14.99
C VAL A 606 -8.22 16.60 -15.57
N MET A 607 -9.49 16.51 -15.16
CA MET A 607 -10.45 15.52 -15.66
C MET A 607 -10.80 15.77 -17.13
N ASP A 608 -10.87 17.02 -17.59
CA ASP A 608 -11.04 17.38 -19.01
C ASP A 608 -9.79 17.05 -19.85
N PHE A 609 -8.60 17.21 -19.28
CA PHE A 609 -7.33 16.84 -19.93
C PHE A 609 -7.18 15.32 -20.08
N VAL A 610 -7.44 14.57 -19.00
CA VAL A 610 -7.50 13.09 -19.05
C VAL A 610 -8.67 12.62 -19.93
N GLY A 611 -9.80 13.33 -19.91
CA GLY A 611 -10.99 13.05 -20.72
C GLY A 611 -10.75 13.17 -22.22
N ARG A 612 -9.94 14.14 -22.68
CA ARG A 612 -9.62 14.35 -24.10
C ARG A 612 -8.99 13.12 -24.76
N TYR A 613 -8.17 12.35 -24.03
CA TYR A 613 -7.58 11.11 -24.53
C TYR A 613 -8.63 10.10 -25.04
N PHE A 614 -9.79 10.00 -24.38
CA PHE A 614 -10.85 9.09 -24.81
C PHE A 614 -11.47 9.53 -26.14
N VAL A 615 -11.77 10.81 -26.29
CA VAL A 615 -12.38 11.39 -27.50
C VAL A 615 -11.47 11.24 -28.71
N GLU A 616 -10.16 11.42 -28.55
CA GLU A 616 -9.20 11.26 -29.65
C GLU A 616 -9.04 9.79 -30.10
N ASN A 617 -9.15 8.83 -29.17
CA ASN A 617 -9.01 7.42 -29.49
C ASN A 617 -10.27 6.81 -30.12
N ASP A 618 -11.48 7.23 -29.71
CA ASP A 618 -12.71 6.81 -30.39
C ASP A 618 -12.80 7.37 -31.82
N ASN A 619 -12.42 8.64 -32.05
CA ASN A 619 -12.34 9.19 -33.40
C ASN A 619 -11.32 8.44 -34.29
N LYS A 620 -10.20 7.96 -33.73
CA LYS A 620 -9.22 7.11 -34.45
C LYS A 620 -9.73 5.68 -34.71
N ARG A 621 -10.71 5.19 -33.92
CA ARG A 621 -11.37 3.89 -34.14
C ARG A 621 -12.45 3.98 -35.22
N ASP A 622 -13.31 4.99 -35.17
CA ASP A 622 -14.36 5.17 -36.20
C ASP A 622 -13.82 5.66 -37.55
N GLY A 623 -12.64 6.27 -37.58
CA GLY A 623 -11.88 6.54 -38.82
C GLY A 623 -11.27 5.30 -39.50
N LYS A 624 -11.48 4.09 -38.97
CA LYS A 624 -11.08 2.80 -39.58
C LYS A 624 -12.31 1.89 -39.80
N LYS A 625 -13.23 2.33 -40.65
CA LYS A 625 -14.29 1.51 -41.27
C LYS A 625 -14.30 1.72 -42.77
#